data_AF-A0A1B6FQI6-F1
#
_entry.id   AF-A0A1B6FQI6-F1
#
_cell.length_a   1.000
_cell.length_b   1.000
_cell.length_c   1.000
_cell.angle_alpha   90.00
_cell.angle_beta   90.00
_cell.angle_gamma   90.00
#
_symmetry.space_group_name_H-M   'P 1'
#
loop_
_entity.id
_entity.type
_entity.pdbx_description
1 polymer ?
#
loop_
_entity_poly.entity_id
_entity_poly.type
_entity_poly.pdbx_seq_one_letter_code
_entity_poly.pdbx_strand_id
1 'polypeptide(L)'
;SQPDRVIIADVTLPYENGTSLSAAALKKATTYQPLLPTVQREFQATTGEVIPVVVGARGALPQATITGLKRLGITERRTLLDYTLTALRTTIDICRGHLDYG
;
A
#
# COMPACT_ATOMS: atom_id res chain seq x y z
N SER A 1 2.61 26.40 8.09
CA SER A 1 1.82 25.55 9.00
C SER A 1 2.58 24.25 9.20
N GLN A 2 2.96 23.89 10.42
CA GLN A 2 3.54 22.57 10.68
C GLN A 2 2.47 21.49 10.44
N PRO A 3 2.82 20.34 9.84
CA PRO A 3 1.87 19.24 9.68
C PRO A 3 1.62 18.57 11.04
N ASP A 4 0.36 18.46 11.45
CA ASP A 4 -0.01 17.78 12.71
C ASP A 4 0.30 16.26 12.68
N ARG A 5 0.41 15.68 11.48
CA ARG A 5 0.57 14.24 11.26
C ARG A 5 1.48 13.97 10.07
N VAL A 6 2.33 12.96 10.19
CA VAL A 6 3.04 12.35 9.07
C VAL A 6 2.56 10.93 8.82
N ILE A 7 2.54 10.52 7.56
CA ILE A 7 2.11 9.18 7.14
C ILE A 7 3.16 8.62 6.20
N ILE A 8 3.65 7.43 6.49
CA ILE A 8 4.49 6.65 5.58
C ILE A 8 3.58 5.62 4.92
N ALA A 9 3.18 5.86 3.68
CA ALA A 9 2.40 4.92 2.89
C ALA A 9 3.28 4.29 1.82
N ASP A 10 3.26 2.96 1.74
CA ASP A 10 3.99 2.21 0.71
C ASP A 10 3.07 1.18 0.07
N VAL A 11 3.05 1.18 -1.26
CA VAL A 11 2.19 0.35 -2.09
C VAL A 11 2.93 -0.90 -2.53
N THR A 12 2.31 -2.06 -2.38
CA THR A 12 2.88 -3.33 -2.84
C THR A 12 1.84 -4.19 -3.54
N LEU A 13 2.30 -4.87 -4.59
CA LEU A 13 1.49 -5.76 -5.42
C LEU A 13 2.01 -7.20 -5.35
N PRO A 14 1.78 -7.95 -4.26
CA PRO A 14 2.22 -9.34 -4.17
C PRO A 14 1.31 -10.24 -5.01
N TYR A 15 1.89 -11.32 -5.54
CA TYR A 15 1.10 -12.43 -6.07
C TYR A 15 0.22 -13.02 -4.96
N GLU A 16 -1.03 -13.30 -5.27
CA GLU A 16 -2.00 -13.79 -4.29
C GLU A 16 -1.87 -15.31 -4.10
N ASN A 17 -1.28 -15.72 -2.97
CA ASN A 17 -1.17 -17.11 -2.58
C ASN A 17 -1.14 -17.23 -1.05
N GLY A 18 -2.08 -17.98 -0.47
CA GLY A 18 -2.15 -18.21 0.98
C GLY A 18 -2.08 -16.91 1.80
N THR A 19 -1.02 -16.76 2.59
CA THR A 19 -0.79 -15.62 3.49
C THR A 19 0.03 -14.49 2.84
N SER A 20 0.23 -14.49 1.53
CA SER A 20 1.12 -13.53 0.85
C SER A 20 0.73 -12.06 1.10
N LEU A 21 -0.57 -11.74 1.14
CA LEU A 21 -1.05 -10.36 1.37
C LEU A 21 -0.74 -9.87 2.78
N SER A 22 -0.97 -10.70 3.79
CA SER A 22 -0.67 -10.35 5.19
C SER A 22 0.84 -10.32 5.45
N ALA A 23 1.60 -11.24 4.86
CA ALA A 23 3.06 -11.24 4.93
C ALA A 23 3.65 -9.98 4.27
N ALA A 24 3.11 -9.54 3.12
CA ALA A 24 3.51 -8.31 2.46
C ALA A 24 3.21 -7.07 3.31
N ALA A 25 2.01 -6.99 3.90
CA ALA A 25 1.65 -5.91 4.83
C ALA A 25 2.60 -5.85 6.03
N LEU A 26 2.87 -6.99 6.66
CA LEU A 26 3.78 -7.09 7.80
C LEU A 26 5.20 -6.66 7.42
N LYS A 27 5.72 -7.13 6.28
CA LYS A 27 7.05 -6.75 5.79
C LYS A 27 7.19 -5.24 5.63
N LYS A 28 6.19 -4.57 5.03
CA LYS A 28 6.18 -3.11 4.89
C LYS A 28 6.15 -2.43 6.25
N ALA A 29 5.25 -2.84 7.15
CA ALA A 29 5.18 -2.29 8.50
C ALA A 29 6.54 -2.43 9.21
N THR A 30 7.13 -3.62 9.25
CA THR A 30 8.44 -3.87 9.89
C THR A 30 9.58 -3.03 9.27
N THR A 31 9.53 -2.77 7.96
CA THR A 31 10.56 -1.98 7.27
C THR A 31 10.49 -0.50 7.65
N TYR A 32 9.27 0.07 7.71
CA TYR A 32 9.10 1.52 7.87
C TYR A 32 8.82 1.97 9.31
N GLN A 33 8.33 1.09 10.17
CA GLN A 33 8.06 1.43 11.58
C GLN A 33 9.27 2.04 12.30
N PRO A 34 10.50 1.52 12.13
CA PRO A 34 11.69 2.11 12.76
C PRO A 34 12.06 3.50 12.24
N LEU A 35 11.63 3.86 11.03
CA LEU A 35 11.92 5.16 10.41
C LEU A 35 10.97 6.27 10.88
N LEU A 36 9.82 5.90 11.43
CA LEU A 36 8.75 6.82 11.79
C LEU A 36 9.20 7.93 12.76
N PRO A 37 10.00 7.67 13.83
CA PRO A 37 10.46 8.74 14.73
C PRO A 37 11.37 9.75 14.06
N THR A 38 12.19 9.30 13.10
CA THR A 38 13.08 10.18 12.32
C THR A 38 12.25 11.10 11.42
N VAL A 39 11.30 10.53 10.70
CA VAL A 39 10.39 11.26 9.82
C VAL A 39 9.54 12.25 10.62
N GLN A 40 8.99 11.85 11.77
CA GLN A 40 8.24 12.75 12.65
C GLN A 40 9.08 13.95 13.10
N ARG A 41 10.34 13.73 13.48
CA ARG A 41 11.26 14.80 13.89
C ARG A 41 11.57 15.76 12.75
N GLU A 42 11.82 15.23 11.56
CA GLU A 42 12.15 16.00 10.36
C GLU A 42 11.00 16.93 9.95
N PHE A 43 9.77 16.41 9.99
CA PHE A 43 8.57 17.17 9.64
C PHE A 43 7.93 17.92 10.83
N GLN A 44 8.53 17.85 12.02
CA GLN A 44 8.01 18.45 13.25
C GLN A 44 6.56 18.03 13.55
N ALA A 45 6.20 16.80 13.19
CA ALA A 45 4.85 16.26 13.33
C ALA A 45 4.64 15.63 14.71
N THR A 46 3.47 15.85 15.31
CA THR A 46 3.13 15.30 16.64
C THR A 46 2.74 13.82 16.56
N THR A 47 2.18 13.38 15.43
CA THR A 47 1.73 12.01 15.21
C THR A 47 2.32 11.42 13.94
N GLY A 48 2.48 10.10 13.93
CA GLY A 48 3.05 9.35 12.83
C GLY A 48 2.31 8.03 12.66
N GLU A 49 2.10 7.60 11.41
CA GLU A 49 1.55 6.27 11.10
C GLU A 49 2.23 5.66 9.88
N VAL A 50 2.45 4.35 9.92
CA VAL A 50 2.80 3.56 8.74
C VAL A 50 1.55 2.88 8.21
N ILE A 51 1.24 3.08 6.92
CA ILE A 51 0.09 2.48 6.25
C ILE A 51 0.56 1.61 5.09
N PRO A 52 0.69 0.28 5.29
CA PRO A 52 0.89 -0.65 4.19
C PRO A 52 -0.33 -0.69 3.27
N VAL A 53 -0.14 -0.33 2.00
CA VAL A 53 -1.16 -0.43 0.95
C VAL A 53 -0.87 -1.69 0.14
N VAL A 54 -1.63 -2.75 0.37
CA VAL A 54 -1.45 -4.04 -0.30
C VAL A 54 -2.58 -4.22 -1.31
N VAL A 55 -2.23 -4.38 -2.57
CA VAL A 55 -3.18 -4.71 -3.64
C VAL A 55 -2.77 -6.04 -4.24
N GLY A 56 -3.60 -7.07 -4.12
CA GLY A 56 -3.29 -8.36 -4.67
C GLY A 56 -3.25 -8.34 -6.21
N ALA A 57 -2.35 -9.13 -6.78
CA ALA A 57 -2.17 -9.24 -8.22
C ALA A 57 -3.43 -9.72 -9.00
N ARG A 58 -4.41 -10.32 -8.31
CA ARG A 58 -5.72 -10.71 -8.86
C ARG A 58 -6.84 -9.76 -8.41
N GLY A 59 -6.48 -8.60 -7.86
CA GLY A 59 -7.38 -7.53 -7.49
C GLY A 59 -7.88 -7.58 -6.03
N ALA A 60 -7.35 -8.46 -5.18
CA ALA A 60 -7.73 -8.49 -3.78
C ALA A 60 -7.32 -7.19 -3.07
N LEU A 61 -8.25 -6.58 -2.32
CA LEU A 61 -8.00 -5.40 -1.52
C LEU A 61 -8.30 -5.70 -0.04
N PRO A 62 -7.29 -6.00 0.80
CA PRO A 62 -7.50 -6.34 2.19
C PRO A 62 -8.21 -5.23 2.96
N GLN A 63 -9.04 -5.60 3.94
CA GLN A 63 -9.78 -4.64 4.76
C GLN A 63 -8.86 -3.64 5.49
N ALA A 64 -7.66 -4.08 5.89
CA ALA A 64 -6.64 -3.22 6.47
C ALA A 64 -6.19 -2.12 5.49
N THR A 65 -5.99 -2.45 4.22
CA THR A 65 -5.66 -1.48 3.17
C THR A 65 -6.81 -0.51 2.92
N ILE A 66 -8.06 -1.00 2.86
CA ILE A 66 -9.24 -0.12 2.73
C ILE A 66 -9.30 0.86 3.90
N THR A 67 -9.05 0.39 5.13
CA THR A 67 -9.07 1.22 6.33
C THR A 67 -7.95 2.26 6.31
N GLY A 68 -6.74 1.87 5.90
CA GLY A 68 -5.61 2.77 5.72
C GLY A 68 -5.86 3.85 4.67
N LEU A 69 -6.40 3.47 3.51
CA LEU A 69 -6.76 4.41 2.44
C LEU A 69 -7.81 5.42 2.90
N LYS A 70 -8.80 5.00 3.69
CA LYS A 70 -9.76 5.94 4.31
C LYS A 70 -9.08 6.95 5.24
N ARG A 71 -8.05 6.54 5.99
CA ARG A 71 -7.25 7.45 6.84
C ARG A 71 -6.38 8.43 6.04
N LEU A 72 -6.17 8.15 4.75
CA LEU A 72 -5.53 9.04 3.78
C LEU A 72 -6.56 9.93 3.04
N GLY A 73 -7.85 9.87 3.41
CA GLY A 73 -8.92 10.60 2.74
C GLY A 73 -9.46 9.91 1.49
N ILE A 74 -8.93 8.76 1.11
CA ILE A 74 -9.38 7.97 -0.05
C ILE A 74 -10.55 7.10 0.39
N THR A 75 -11.75 7.68 0.32
CA THR A 75 -12.99 7.05 0.81
C THR A 75 -13.94 6.62 -0.29
N GLU A 76 -13.79 7.19 -1.49
CA GLU A 76 -14.66 6.92 -2.63
C GLU A 76 -14.48 5.49 -3.14
N ARG A 77 -15.60 4.74 -3.20
CA ARG A 77 -15.61 3.36 -3.70
C ARG A 77 -15.08 3.25 -5.14
N ARG A 78 -15.36 4.25 -5.97
CA ARG A 78 -14.92 4.29 -7.37
C ARG A 78 -13.39 4.35 -7.46
N THR A 79 -12.76 5.20 -6.66
CA THR A 79 -11.30 5.29 -6.57
C THR A 79 -10.65 3.98 -6.13
N LEU A 80 -11.25 3.28 -5.16
CA LEU A 80 -10.75 1.96 -4.73
C LEU A 80 -10.84 0.92 -5.86
N LEU A 81 -11.95 0.93 -6.63
CA LEU A 81 -12.12 0.08 -7.80
C LEU A 81 -11.09 0.40 -8.89
N ASP A 82 -10.85 1.69 -9.16
CA ASP A 82 -9.89 2.13 -10.17
C ASP A 82 -8.46 1.67 -9.81
N TYR A 83 -8.09 1.69 -8.53
CA TYR A 83 -6.81 1.14 -8.07
C TYR A 83 -6.70 -0.37 -8.28
N THR A 84 -7.76 -1.12 -7.95
CA THR A 84 -7.82 -2.56 -8.19
C THR A 84 -7.70 -2.89 -9.67
N LEU A 85 -8.43 -2.18 -10.53
CA LEU A 85 -8.39 -2.38 -11.99
C LEU A 85 -7.03 -2.01 -12.58
N THR A 86 -6.42 -0.93 -12.09
CA THR A 86 -5.08 -0.53 -12.50
C THR A 86 -4.05 -1.59 -12.11
N ALA A 87 -4.10 -2.10 -10.87
CA ALA A 87 -3.21 -3.14 -10.39
C ALA A 87 -3.35 -4.46 -11.19
N LEU A 88 -4.58 -4.85 -11.51
CA LEU A 88 -4.88 -5.99 -12.37
C LEU A 88 -4.27 -5.82 -13.77
N ARG A 89 -4.48 -4.66 -14.39
CA ARG A 89 -3.93 -4.35 -15.71
C ARG A 89 -2.40 -4.38 -15.71
N THR A 90 -1.77 -3.73 -14.74
CA THR A 90 -0.31 -3.75 -14.59
C THR A 90 0.23 -5.16 -14.40
N THR A 91 -0.47 -6.00 -13.63
CA THR A 91 -0.09 -7.41 -13.45
C THR A 91 -0.14 -8.18 -14.77
N ILE A 92 -1.22 -8.01 -15.55
CA ILE A 92 -1.34 -8.62 -16.88
C ILE A 92 -0.19 -8.19 -17.79
N ASP A 93 0.14 -6.90 -17.80
CA ASP A 93 1.22 -6.35 -18.64
C ASP A 93 2.60 -6.87 -18.20
N ILE A 94 2.85 -7.02 -16.89
CA ILE A 94 4.08 -7.66 -16.37
C ILE A 94 4.16 -9.12 -16.81
N CYS A 95 3.06 -9.87 -16.69
CA CYS A 95 3.00 -11.27 -17.11
C CYS A 95 3.23 -11.42 -18.61
N ARG A 96 2.62 -10.56 -19.44
CA ARG A 96 2.85 -10.52 -20.89
C ARG A 96 4.31 -10.28 -21.22
N GLY A 97 4.91 -9.26 -20.60
CA GLY A 97 6.34 -8.98 -20.78
C GLY A 97 7.21 -10.19 -20.50
N HIS A 98 6.92 -10.99 -19.46
CA HIS A 98 7.69 -12.21 -19.19
C HIS A 98 7.45 -13.32 -20.22
N LEU A 99 6.25 -13.44 -20.78
CA LEU A 99 5.92 -14.43 -21.80
C LEU A 99 6.50 -14.07 -23.17
N ASP A 100 6.62 -12.78 -23.49
CA ASP A 100 7.19 -12.31 -24.76
C ASP A 100 8.72 -12.54 -24.85
N TYR A 101 9.40 -12.78 -23.71
CA TYR A 101 10.82 -13.17 -23.65
C TYR A 101 11.04 -14.68 -23.42
N GLY A 102 9.98 -15.50 -23.51
CA GLY A 102 10.00 -16.95 -23.32
C GLY A 102 10.09 -17.76 -24.61
#